data_AF-A0A1G2YLB7-F1
#
_entry.id   AF-A0A1G2YLB7-F1
#
_cell.length_a   1.000
_cell.length_b   1.000
_cell.length_c   1.000
_cell.angle_alpha   90.00
_cell.angle_beta   90.00
_cell.angle_gamma   90.00
#
_symmetry.space_group_name_H-M   'P 1'
#
loop_
_entity.id
_entity.type
_entity.pdbx_description
1 polymer ?
#
loop_
_entity_poly.entity_id
_entity_poly.type
_entity_poly.pdbx_seq_one_letter_code
_entity_poly.pdbx_strand_id
1 'polypeptide(L)'
;MINARSKNNRPAVVLLLTIVILVIMCGIGYVLTTKVAAARHRDQYLVDYQKARYASDSAFKYVNTILAEKSFDLIDRPNEPDFSDLFAFTEEQYTIFLEDYVREKLLKQRYGEDWKNYEDEYKRDANEPNARDSRDPLSPVDFNDPNYVYDQDINDFNQFDVSGFGDANDPNKIVIPGPYGAAWPFVMEPIEFEVGDAKVTVEIEDENAKLPMAWAMRLDDKNKRSTEAAYDSFFDWIGSASRNEVMFTYQQRYDFYDGLTKVGEYVDVNGAAVLPTAAKEPNNNTAATPAQKFRSRRARKRTNDPQTQSVQSSPNAKYANIVSLVNSSLVNLEDLAKPYIKSQRRTESALKYMSRYGATQVNVNSAPRLVLESVFMFGGDAVETAQNIIDERKIKPFEDVNDLQKRCFHYANSIQRAKDYLTTKSTFFTVRIQSASGAAIVRYTALILKDGKNVQTLAIIAQ
;
A
#
# COMPACT_ATOMS: atom_id res chain seq x y z
N MET A 1 -83.04 9.84 50.05
CA MET A 1 -83.27 9.33 48.67
C MET A 1 -81.93 9.21 47.96
N ILE A 2 -81.25 8.05 48.00
CA ILE A 2 -80.24 7.70 46.98
C ILE A 2 -80.28 6.17 46.87
N ASN A 3 -80.92 5.66 45.82
CA ASN A 3 -80.81 4.25 45.45
C ASN A 3 -81.03 4.15 43.94
N ALA A 4 -79.94 4.11 43.17
CA ALA A 4 -79.99 3.92 41.73
C ALA A 4 -78.88 2.97 41.27
N ARG A 5 -79.28 1.69 41.20
CA ARG A 5 -78.93 0.71 40.15
C ARG A 5 -77.45 0.61 39.74
N SER A 6 -76.70 -0.20 40.49
CA SER A 6 -75.58 -0.99 39.94
C SER A 6 -76.15 -2.07 39.01
N LYS A 7 -76.31 -1.75 37.72
CA LYS A 7 -76.67 -2.72 36.66
C LYS A 7 -75.49 -2.89 35.70
N ASN A 8 -74.75 -3.99 35.90
CA ASN A 8 -73.94 -4.73 34.93
C ASN A 8 -73.00 -3.94 33.97
N ASN A 9 -71.85 -3.50 34.47
CA ASN A 9 -70.69 -3.05 33.65
C ASN A 9 -69.94 -4.19 32.92
N ARG A 10 -70.53 -5.40 32.84
CA ARG A 10 -69.92 -6.58 32.19
C ARG A 10 -69.47 -6.34 30.74
N PRO A 11 -70.22 -5.64 29.86
CA PRO A 11 -69.76 -5.43 28.48
C PRO A 11 -68.53 -4.52 28.38
N ALA A 12 -68.41 -3.51 29.26
CA ALA A 12 -67.24 -2.64 29.30
C ALA A 12 -65.97 -3.40 29.76
N VAL A 13 -66.13 -4.31 30.72
CA VAL A 13 -65.03 -5.17 31.21
C VAL A 13 -64.54 -6.11 30.11
N VAL A 14 -65.46 -6.73 29.35
CA VAL A 14 -65.09 -7.60 28.23
C VAL A 14 -64.36 -6.82 27.13
N LEU A 15 -64.83 -5.63 26.77
CA LEU A 15 -64.16 -4.78 25.78
C LEU A 15 -62.72 -4.45 26.23
N LEU A 16 -62.54 -4.01 27.48
CA LEU A 16 -61.22 -3.67 28.02
C LEU A 16 -60.29 -4.90 27.97
N LEU A 17 -60.77 -6.06 28.40
CA LEU A 17 -60.01 -7.31 28.33
C LEU A 17 -59.60 -7.64 26.88
N THR A 18 -60.52 -7.52 25.91
CA THR A 18 -60.22 -7.80 24.50
C THR A 18 -59.19 -6.83 23.92
N ILE A 19 -59.24 -5.55 24.27
CA ILE A 19 -58.25 -4.55 23.85
C ILE A 19 -56.88 -4.88 24.45
N VAL A 20 -56.81 -5.24 25.73
CA VAL A 20 -55.55 -5.63 26.38
C VAL A 20 -54.95 -6.88 25.72
N ILE A 21 -55.77 -7.90 25.45
CA ILE A 21 -55.32 -9.12 24.75
C ILE A 21 -54.83 -8.78 23.34
N LEU A 22 -55.54 -7.90 22.61
CA LEU A 22 -55.15 -7.48 21.26
C LEU A 22 -53.81 -6.75 21.28
N VAL A 23 -53.59 -5.83 22.23
CA VAL A 23 -52.32 -5.10 22.37
C VAL A 23 -51.18 -6.07 22.71
N ILE A 24 -51.40 -7.03 23.61
CA ILE A 24 -50.40 -8.05 23.94
C ILE A 24 -50.08 -8.92 22.72
N MET A 25 -51.09 -9.39 21.98
CA MET A 25 -50.91 -10.17 20.76
C MET A 25 -50.16 -9.39 19.68
N CYS A 26 -50.49 -8.10 19.50
CA CYS A 26 -49.79 -7.22 18.57
C CYS A 26 -48.32 -7.03 18.98
N GLY A 27 -48.05 -6.81 20.27
CA GLY A 27 -46.69 -6.71 20.81
C GLY A 27 -45.88 -7.99 20.60
N ILE A 28 -46.48 -9.16 20.86
CA ILE A 28 -45.84 -10.46 20.62
C ILE A 28 -45.58 -10.67 19.12
N GLY A 29 -46.55 -10.36 18.25
CA GLY A 29 -46.42 -10.46 16.80
C GLY A 29 -45.31 -9.56 16.24
N TYR A 30 -45.20 -8.32 16.74
CA TYR A 30 -44.13 -7.39 16.38
C TYR A 30 -42.74 -7.92 16.83
N VAL A 31 -42.63 -8.39 18.07
CA VAL A 31 -41.37 -8.94 18.60
C VAL A 31 -40.95 -10.22 17.85
N LEU A 32 -41.90 -11.10 17.50
CA LEU A 32 -41.62 -12.28 16.70
C LEU A 32 -41.17 -11.91 15.28
N THR A 33 -41.86 -10.98 14.63
CA THR A 33 -41.52 -10.55 13.26
C THR A 33 -40.14 -9.91 13.21
N THR A 34 -39.81 -9.05 14.16
CA THR A 34 -38.48 -8.42 14.26
C THR A 34 -37.37 -9.44 14.55
N LYS A 35 -37.62 -10.42 15.44
CA LYS A 35 -36.66 -11.51 15.68
C LYS A 35 -36.45 -12.42 14.47
N VAL A 36 -37.52 -12.77 13.75
CA VAL A 36 -37.42 -13.60 12.54
C VAL A 36 -36.71 -12.85 11.42
N ALA A 37 -37.01 -11.56 11.23
CA ALA A 37 -36.30 -10.73 10.26
C ALA A 37 -34.81 -10.63 10.61
N ALA A 38 -34.47 -10.35 11.88
CA ALA A 38 -33.08 -10.30 12.34
C ALA A 38 -32.35 -11.64 12.15
N ALA A 39 -33.01 -12.77 12.42
CA ALA A 39 -32.44 -14.10 12.16
C ALA A 39 -32.17 -14.32 10.66
N ARG A 40 -33.12 -13.97 9.78
CA ARG A 40 -32.93 -14.06 8.33
C ARG A 40 -31.79 -13.17 7.83
N HIS A 41 -31.67 -11.95 8.34
CA HIS A 41 -30.56 -11.06 7.99
C HIS A 41 -29.22 -11.63 8.43
N ARG A 42 -29.15 -12.26 9.61
CA ARG A 42 -27.95 -12.94 10.09
C ARG A 42 -27.60 -14.14 9.20
N ASP A 43 -28.57 -14.96 8.83
CA ASP A 43 -28.36 -16.12 7.96
C ASP A 43 -27.89 -15.67 6.56
N GLN A 44 -28.52 -14.64 5.99
CA GLN A 44 -28.11 -14.06 4.72
C GLN A 44 -26.68 -13.49 4.80
N TYR A 45 -26.36 -12.75 5.87
CA TYR A 45 -25.00 -12.23 6.09
C TYR A 45 -23.97 -13.37 6.18
N LEU A 46 -24.29 -14.48 6.84
CA LEU A 46 -23.39 -15.64 6.91
C LEU A 46 -23.16 -16.26 5.53
N VAL A 47 -24.21 -16.38 4.71
CA VAL A 47 -24.10 -16.87 3.32
C VAL A 47 -23.21 -15.93 2.49
N ASP A 48 -23.49 -14.64 2.54
CA ASP A 48 -22.75 -13.60 1.83
C ASP A 48 -21.27 -13.56 2.27
N TYR A 49 -21.01 -13.68 3.57
CA TYR A 49 -19.66 -13.75 4.13
C TYR A 49 -18.89 -14.96 3.61
N GLN A 50 -19.52 -16.14 3.54
CA GLN A 50 -18.88 -17.33 2.97
C GLN A 50 -18.58 -17.12 1.48
N LYS A 51 -19.51 -16.55 0.70
CA LYS A 51 -19.26 -16.21 -0.72
C LYS A 51 -18.06 -15.28 -0.89
N ALA A 52 -18.02 -14.18 -0.13
CA ALA A 52 -16.90 -13.24 -0.14
C ALA A 52 -15.58 -13.95 0.25
N ARG A 53 -15.59 -14.77 1.29
CA ARG A 53 -14.41 -15.55 1.70
C ARG A 53 -13.89 -16.48 0.60
N TYR A 54 -14.77 -17.26 -0.05
CA TYR A 54 -14.40 -18.12 -1.16
C TYR A 54 -13.84 -17.32 -2.35
N ALA A 55 -14.40 -16.13 -2.61
CA ALA A 55 -13.90 -15.22 -3.62
C ALA A 55 -12.48 -14.72 -3.28
N SER A 56 -12.22 -14.36 -2.02
CA SER A 56 -10.87 -13.97 -1.56
C SER A 56 -9.84 -15.10 -1.71
N ASP A 57 -10.20 -16.34 -1.35
CA ASP A 57 -9.33 -17.51 -1.52
C ASP A 57 -9.01 -17.77 -3.00
N SER A 58 -10.00 -17.61 -3.87
CA SER A 58 -9.85 -17.79 -5.32
C SER A 58 -8.97 -16.69 -5.92
N ALA A 59 -9.21 -15.45 -5.51
CA ALA A 59 -8.41 -14.30 -5.90
C ALA A 59 -6.96 -14.43 -5.44
N PHE A 60 -6.72 -14.93 -4.23
CA PHE A 60 -5.37 -15.15 -3.73
C PHE A 60 -4.58 -16.13 -4.60
N LYS A 61 -5.21 -17.22 -5.04
CA LYS A 61 -4.60 -18.16 -6.00
C LYS A 61 -4.29 -17.49 -7.33
N TYR A 62 -5.23 -16.71 -7.86
CA TYR A 62 -5.03 -15.96 -9.10
C TYR A 62 -3.84 -15.00 -8.99
N VAL A 63 -3.73 -14.27 -7.88
CA VAL A 63 -2.62 -13.33 -7.64
C VAL A 63 -1.29 -14.04 -7.52
N ASN A 64 -1.21 -15.19 -6.84
CA ASN A 64 0.03 -15.96 -6.78
C ASN A 64 0.49 -16.41 -8.18
N THR A 65 -0.45 -16.77 -9.06
CA THR A 65 -0.12 -17.10 -10.46
C THR A 65 0.39 -15.87 -11.22
N ILE A 66 -0.31 -14.72 -11.13
CA ILE A 66 0.13 -13.47 -11.76
C ILE A 66 1.52 -13.08 -11.25
N LEU A 67 1.74 -13.15 -9.95
CA LEU A 67 3.02 -12.80 -9.34
C LEU A 67 4.14 -13.75 -9.76
N ALA A 68 3.85 -15.01 -10.10
CA ALA A 68 4.87 -15.92 -10.60
C ALA A 68 5.25 -15.61 -12.05
N GLU A 69 4.27 -15.22 -12.86
CA GLU A 69 4.43 -14.97 -14.30
C GLU A 69 4.96 -13.57 -14.61
N LYS A 70 4.47 -12.55 -13.90
CA LYS A 70 4.77 -11.15 -14.17
C LYS A 70 6.11 -10.74 -13.55
N SER A 71 6.96 -10.11 -14.36
CA SER A 71 8.07 -9.30 -13.86
C SER A 71 7.58 -7.88 -13.60
N PHE A 72 8.07 -7.28 -12.52
CA PHE A 72 7.81 -5.89 -12.19
C PHE A 72 9.02 -5.08 -12.61
N ASP A 73 9.06 -4.77 -13.90
CA ASP A 73 10.13 -3.99 -14.49
C ASP A 73 9.84 -2.50 -14.32
N LEU A 74 10.88 -1.75 -13.99
CA LEU A 74 10.81 -0.30 -13.81
C LEU A 74 10.67 0.35 -15.18
N ILE A 75 9.83 1.38 -15.26
CA ILE A 75 9.57 2.08 -16.52
C ILE A 75 10.49 3.30 -16.62
N ASP A 76 11.32 3.35 -17.66
CA ASP A 76 12.20 4.49 -17.93
C ASP A 76 11.38 5.70 -18.41
N ARG A 77 11.51 6.81 -17.68
CA ARG A 77 10.77 8.05 -17.96
C ARG A 77 11.62 9.30 -17.71
N PRO A 78 12.63 9.57 -18.56
CA PRO A 78 13.54 10.69 -18.34
C PRO A 78 12.87 12.06 -18.41
N ASN A 79 11.70 12.15 -19.06
CA ASN A 79 11.00 13.41 -19.34
C ASN A 79 9.70 13.57 -18.55
N GLU A 80 9.39 12.66 -17.62
CA GLU A 80 8.23 12.77 -16.73
C GLU A 80 8.70 13.12 -15.31
N PRO A 81 7.87 13.83 -14.54
CA PRO A 81 8.21 14.09 -13.15
C PRO A 81 8.24 12.80 -12.34
N ASP A 82 9.16 12.73 -11.38
CA ASP A 82 9.27 11.60 -10.46
C ASP A 82 8.19 11.70 -9.36
N PHE A 83 7.58 10.57 -9.02
CA PHE A 83 6.58 10.44 -7.97
C PHE A 83 7.11 10.81 -6.58
N SER A 84 8.44 10.82 -6.39
CA SER A 84 9.11 11.01 -5.11
C SER A 84 8.89 12.37 -4.46
N ASP A 85 8.73 13.40 -5.28
CA ASP A 85 8.65 14.79 -4.83
C ASP A 85 7.23 15.18 -4.43
N LEU A 86 6.24 14.42 -4.92
CA LEU A 86 4.81 14.66 -4.68
C LEU A 86 4.45 14.68 -3.20
N PHE A 87 5.21 13.94 -2.41
CA PHE A 87 4.97 13.75 -0.99
C PHE A 87 5.60 14.85 -0.13
N ALA A 88 6.60 15.55 -0.67
CA ALA A 88 7.20 16.72 -0.02
C ALA A 88 6.36 17.99 -0.25
N PHE A 89 5.52 18.01 -1.30
CA PHE A 89 4.71 19.17 -1.63
C PHE A 89 3.58 19.39 -0.64
N THR A 90 3.40 20.65 -0.23
CA THR A 90 2.15 21.13 0.37
C THR A 90 1.00 21.01 -0.63
N GLU A 91 -0.25 21.11 -0.19
CA GLU A 91 -1.40 21.00 -1.11
C GLU A 91 -1.38 22.07 -2.21
N GLU A 92 -0.93 23.28 -1.87
CA GLU A 92 -0.77 24.39 -2.81
C GLU A 92 0.31 24.06 -3.85
N GLN A 93 1.48 23.62 -3.39
CA GLN A 93 2.58 23.22 -4.28
C GLN A 93 2.19 22.05 -5.19
N TYR A 94 1.47 21.06 -4.64
CA TYR A 94 1.00 19.91 -5.39
C TYR A 94 -0.02 20.31 -6.47
N THR A 95 -0.90 21.28 -6.16
CA THR A 95 -1.87 21.80 -7.12
C THR A 95 -1.20 22.55 -8.26
N ILE A 96 -0.28 23.47 -7.95
CA ILE A 96 0.51 24.19 -8.95
C ILE A 96 1.28 23.20 -9.83
N PHE A 97 1.91 22.22 -9.20
CA PHE A 97 2.66 21.19 -9.90
C PHE A 97 1.77 20.38 -10.87
N LEU A 98 0.56 20.00 -10.46
CA LEU A 98 -0.39 19.31 -11.33
C LEU A 98 -0.82 20.19 -12.51
N GLU A 99 -1.10 21.47 -12.27
CA GLU A 99 -1.47 22.42 -13.33
C GLU A 99 -0.35 22.59 -14.36
N ASP A 100 0.89 22.74 -13.90
CA ASP A 100 2.05 22.86 -14.77
C ASP A 100 2.30 21.55 -15.54
N TYR A 101 2.14 20.38 -14.90
CA TYR A 101 2.27 19.09 -15.56
C TYR A 101 1.21 18.85 -16.64
N VAL A 102 -0.04 19.21 -16.37
CA VAL A 102 -1.13 19.14 -17.36
C VAL A 102 -0.86 20.08 -18.51
N ARG A 103 -0.44 21.32 -18.23
CA ARG A 103 -0.07 22.29 -19.24
C ARG A 103 1.03 21.76 -20.14
N GLU A 104 2.09 21.20 -19.56
CA GLU A 104 3.21 20.60 -20.30
C GLU A 104 2.72 19.45 -21.20
N LYS A 105 1.88 18.55 -20.67
CA LYS A 105 1.30 17.45 -21.48
C LYS A 105 0.45 17.95 -22.64
N LEU A 106 -0.41 18.95 -22.41
CA LEU A 106 -1.25 19.54 -23.46
C LEU A 106 -0.40 20.24 -24.53
N LEU A 107 0.64 20.98 -24.13
CA LEU A 107 1.57 21.61 -25.06
C LEU A 107 2.34 20.58 -25.89
N LYS A 108 2.89 19.53 -25.26
CA LYS A 108 3.53 18.41 -25.96
C LYS A 108 2.59 17.73 -26.95
N GLN A 109 1.32 17.54 -26.58
CA GLN A 109 0.34 16.92 -27.46
C GLN A 109 -0.01 17.81 -28.66
N ARG A 110 -0.13 19.13 -28.46
CA ARG A 110 -0.49 20.08 -29.52
C ARG A 110 0.67 20.42 -30.46
N TYR A 111 1.88 20.58 -29.92
CA TYR A 111 3.04 21.12 -30.66
C TYR A 111 4.19 20.11 -30.84
N GLY A 112 4.06 18.88 -30.32
CA GLY A 112 5.11 17.88 -30.39
C GLY A 112 6.31 18.19 -29.49
N GLU A 113 7.51 17.72 -29.87
CA GLU A 113 8.74 17.93 -29.10
C GLU A 113 9.22 19.39 -29.09
N ASP A 114 8.77 20.20 -30.06
CA ASP A 114 9.16 21.61 -30.22
C ASP A 114 8.38 22.58 -29.32
N TRP A 115 7.49 22.08 -28.48
CA TRP A 115 6.64 22.91 -27.60
C TRP A 115 7.42 23.90 -26.72
N LYS A 116 8.66 23.57 -26.35
CA LYS A 116 9.53 24.44 -25.54
C LYS A 116 9.87 25.75 -26.25
N ASN A 117 10.00 25.74 -27.58
CA ASN A 117 10.28 26.94 -28.35
C ASN A 117 9.08 27.92 -28.32
N TYR A 118 7.86 27.38 -28.27
CA TYR A 118 6.64 28.18 -28.17
C TYR A 118 6.46 28.84 -26.80
N GLU A 119 6.88 28.18 -25.71
CA GLU A 119 6.79 28.77 -24.36
C GLU A 119 7.74 29.99 -24.22
N ASP A 120 8.94 29.89 -24.78
CA ASP A 120 9.93 30.97 -24.77
C ASP A 120 9.53 32.15 -25.67
N GLU A 121 8.85 31.88 -26.78
CA GLU A 121 8.32 32.91 -27.69
C GLU A 121 7.18 33.69 -27.02
N TYR A 122 6.28 33.00 -26.31
CA TYR A 122 5.20 33.64 -25.55
C TYR A 122 5.69 34.54 -24.40
N LYS A 123 6.73 34.11 -23.65
CA LYS A 123 7.32 34.92 -22.57
C LYS A 123 8.02 36.18 -23.10
N ARG A 124 8.45 36.21 -24.37
CA ARG A 124 9.01 37.41 -25.00
C ARG A 124 7.94 38.42 -25.38
N ASP A 125 6.82 37.97 -25.92
CA ASP A 125 5.72 38.85 -26.35
C ASP A 125 4.94 39.47 -25.17
N ALA A 126 4.89 38.80 -24.01
CA ALA A 126 4.28 39.34 -22.79
C ALA A 126 4.97 40.61 -22.24
N ASN A 127 6.19 40.92 -22.69
CA ASN A 127 6.94 42.13 -22.31
C ASN A 127 6.86 43.25 -23.36
N GLU A 128 6.12 43.09 -24.47
CA GLU A 128 5.89 44.18 -25.42
C GLU A 128 4.65 45.03 -25.03
N PRO A 129 4.81 46.32 -24.70
CA PRO A 129 3.71 47.16 -24.21
C PRO A 129 2.65 47.54 -25.27
N ASN A 130 2.72 46.98 -26.48
CA ASN A 130 1.82 47.31 -27.60
C ASN A 130 1.01 46.13 -28.17
N ALA A 131 1.11 44.91 -27.63
CA ALA A 131 0.40 43.73 -28.14
C ALA A 131 -1.05 43.61 -27.63
N ARG A 132 -1.84 44.70 -27.71
CA ARG A 132 -3.15 44.80 -27.02
C ARG A 132 -4.39 44.48 -27.86
N ASP A 133 -4.27 43.98 -29.09
CA ASP A 133 -5.45 43.83 -29.96
C ASP A 133 -5.39 42.64 -30.93
N SER A 134 -4.77 41.54 -30.52
CA SER A 134 -4.87 40.27 -31.23
C SER A 134 -5.50 39.25 -30.30
N ARG A 135 -6.64 38.69 -30.71
CA ARG A 135 -7.38 37.66 -29.99
C ARG A 135 -6.42 36.60 -29.46
N ASP A 136 -6.24 36.62 -28.15
CA ASP A 136 -5.38 35.73 -27.39
C ASP A 136 -5.91 34.29 -27.50
N PRO A 137 -5.24 33.38 -28.21
CA PRO A 137 -5.69 31.98 -28.29
C PRO A 137 -5.40 31.21 -26.99
N LEU A 138 -4.69 31.84 -26.03
CA LEU A 138 -4.12 31.21 -24.85
C LEU A 138 -4.14 32.18 -23.65
N SER A 139 -5.23 32.93 -23.45
CA SER A 139 -5.51 33.46 -22.11
C SER A 139 -5.45 32.26 -21.14
N PRO A 140 -4.91 32.40 -19.92
CA PRO A 140 -4.87 31.31 -18.95
C PRO A 140 -6.23 30.65 -18.98
N VAL A 141 -6.27 29.38 -19.39
CA VAL A 141 -7.53 28.64 -19.52
C VAL A 141 -8.17 28.77 -18.15
N ASP A 142 -9.23 29.58 -18.07
CA ASP A 142 -10.02 29.66 -16.86
C ASP A 142 -10.74 28.32 -16.83
N PHE A 143 -10.14 27.35 -16.15
CA PHE A 143 -10.68 25.99 -16.03
C PHE A 143 -12.06 25.97 -15.35
N ASN A 144 -12.57 27.12 -14.89
CA ASN A 144 -13.92 27.30 -14.38
C ASN A 144 -14.88 27.97 -15.38
N ASP A 145 -14.48 28.29 -16.62
CA ASP A 145 -15.39 28.88 -17.63
C ASP A 145 -16.22 27.80 -18.35
N PRO A 146 -17.55 27.72 -18.12
CA PRO A 146 -18.41 26.71 -18.74
C PRO A 146 -18.69 26.96 -20.23
N ASN A 147 -18.20 28.05 -20.82
CA ASN A 147 -18.42 28.37 -22.24
C ASN A 147 -17.31 27.89 -23.19
N TYR A 148 -16.26 27.22 -22.71
CA TYR A 148 -15.12 26.80 -23.54
C TYR A 148 -15.39 25.57 -24.46
N VAL A 149 -16.66 25.22 -24.74
CA VAL A 149 -17.05 23.93 -25.35
C VAL A 149 -17.54 24.02 -26.82
N TYR A 150 -17.59 25.18 -27.47
CA TYR A 150 -18.26 25.27 -28.79
C TYR A 150 -17.51 26.02 -29.89
N ASP A 151 -16.24 25.69 -30.15
CA ASP A 151 -15.61 26.10 -31.42
C ASP A 151 -14.53 25.12 -31.93
N GLN A 152 -14.90 23.84 -32.09
CA GLN A 152 -14.13 22.91 -32.93
C GLN A 152 -15.00 22.36 -34.06
N ASP A 153 -14.54 22.64 -35.28
CA ASP A 153 -15.06 22.17 -36.57
C ASP A 153 -15.30 20.66 -36.57
N ILE A 154 -16.54 20.26 -36.89
CA ILE A 154 -17.08 18.90 -36.75
C ILE A 154 -16.66 17.97 -37.93
N ASN A 155 -15.72 18.38 -38.78
CA ASN A 155 -15.51 17.72 -40.08
C ASN A 155 -14.19 16.97 -40.28
N ASP A 156 -13.32 16.81 -39.27
CA ASP A 156 -12.13 15.97 -39.41
C ASP A 156 -12.33 14.60 -38.74
N PHE A 157 -12.89 13.66 -39.52
CA PHE A 157 -13.35 12.33 -39.10
C PHE A 157 -12.24 11.27 -39.08
N ASN A 158 -10.98 11.66 -38.89
CA ASN A 158 -9.90 10.71 -38.58
C ASN A 158 -9.65 10.68 -37.07
N GLN A 159 -10.55 9.93 -36.46
CA GLN A 159 -10.61 9.42 -35.10
C GLN A 159 -9.28 8.83 -34.64
N PHE A 160 -8.37 9.70 -34.21
CA PHE A 160 -7.33 9.37 -33.24
C PHE A 160 -8.04 9.14 -31.90
N ASP A 161 -7.71 8.06 -31.22
CA ASP A 161 -8.37 7.62 -30.00
C ASP A 161 -8.03 8.55 -28.83
N VAL A 162 -8.72 9.69 -28.73
CA VAL A 162 -8.63 10.68 -27.63
C VAL A 162 -9.41 10.21 -26.39
N SER A 163 -9.80 8.93 -26.32
CA SER A 163 -10.46 8.36 -25.13
C SER A 163 -9.57 8.32 -23.88
N GLY A 164 -8.26 8.52 -24.02
CA GLY A 164 -7.33 8.61 -22.88
C GLY A 164 -7.34 9.94 -22.12
N PHE A 165 -7.92 11.02 -22.67
CA PHE A 165 -7.91 12.37 -22.07
C PHE A 165 -9.25 13.11 -22.23
N GLY A 166 -10.33 12.41 -22.57
CA GLY A 166 -11.68 12.97 -22.77
C GLY A 166 -12.32 13.62 -21.53
N ASP A 167 -11.55 13.84 -20.47
CA ASP A 167 -11.94 14.63 -19.30
C ASP A 167 -10.73 15.35 -18.68
N ALA A 168 -9.91 16.02 -19.51
CA ALA A 168 -8.83 16.90 -19.06
C ALA A 168 -9.32 18.07 -18.19
N ASN A 169 -10.64 18.26 -18.07
CA ASN A 169 -11.29 19.24 -17.21
C ASN A 169 -11.62 18.71 -15.81
N ASP A 170 -11.47 17.40 -15.54
CA ASP A 170 -11.57 16.88 -14.17
C ASP A 170 -10.16 16.76 -13.58
N PRO A 171 -9.71 17.76 -12.78
CA PRO A 171 -8.39 17.74 -12.17
C PRO A 171 -8.19 16.56 -11.21
N ASN A 172 -9.24 15.82 -10.86
CA ASN A 172 -9.15 14.64 -10.01
C ASN A 172 -8.77 13.36 -10.80
N LYS A 173 -8.73 13.41 -12.14
CA LYS A 173 -8.36 12.26 -12.99
C LYS A 173 -6.88 12.18 -13.34
N ILE A 174 -6.11 13.24 -13.08
CA ILE A 174 -4.68 13.24 -13.36
C ILE A 174 -3.96 12.47 -12.26
N VAL A 175 -3.47 11.28 -12.62
CA VAL A 175 -2.70 10.42 -11.74
C VAL A 175 -1.24 10.49 -12.18
N ILE A 176 -0.35 10.86 -11.25
CA ILE A 176 1.07 10.85 -11.52
C ILE A 176 1.55 9.41 -11.36
N PRO A 177 2.18 8.84 -12.40
CA PRO A 177 2.47 7.43 -12.39
C PRO A 177 3.68 7.15 -11.49
N GLY A 178 3.63 6.02 -10.79
CA GLY A 178 4.74 5.54 -9.97
C GLY A 178 5.83 4.84 -10.79
N PRO A 179 6.81 4.21 -10.12
CA PRO A 179 8.00 3.63 -10.75
C PRO A 179 7.68 2.43 -11.67
N TYR A 180 6.56 1.75 -11.41
CA TYR A 180 6.06 0.62 -12.20
C TYR A 180 4.93 1.01 -13.15
N GLY A 181 4.65 2.31 -13.27
CA GLY A 181 3.58 2.86 -14.09
C GLY A 181 2.28 3.11 -13.34
N ALA A 182 1.84 2.18 -12.50
CA ALA A 182 0.71 2.43 -11.61
C ALA A 182 1.05 3.49 -10.55
N ALA A 183 0.04 4.17 -10.00
CA ALA A 183 0.23 5.15 -8.93
C ALA A 183 0.94 4.52 -7.72
N TRP A 184 1.95 5.20 -7.17
CA TRP A 184 2.63 4.73 -5.97
C TRP A 184 1.64 4.65 -4.78
N PRO A 185 1.63 3.58 -3.96
CA PRO A 185 2.65 2.54 -3.79
C PRO A 185 2.43 1.26 -4.62
N PHE A 186 1.53 1.29 -5.60
CA PHE A 186 1.14 0.09 -6.33
C PHE A 186 2.17 -0.29 -7.39
N VAL A 187 2.38 -1.60 -7.51
CA VAL A 187 3.27 -2.19 -8.53
C VAL A 187 2.53 -2.44 -9.85
N MET A 188 1.20 -2.50 -9.77
CA MET A 188 0.30 -2.53 -10.91
C MET A 188 -1.05 -1.95 -10.52
N GLU A 189 -1.85 -1.56 -11.50
CA GLU A 189 -3.19 -1.04 -11.23
C GLU A 189 -4.05 -2.05 -10.47
N PRO A 190 -4.91 -1.59 -9.53
CA PRO A 190 -5.80 -2.47 -8.81
C PRO A 190 -6.65 -3.30 -9.75
N ILE A 191 -6.66 -4.62 -9.53
CA ILE A 191 -7.41 -5.55 -10.39
C ILE A 191 -8.80 -5.71 -9.79
N GLU A 192 -9.83 -5.39 -10.56
CA GLU A 192 -11.22 -5.64 -10.18
C GLU A 192 -11.82 -6.75 -11.05
N PHE A 193 -12.43 -7.74 -10.40
CA PHE A 193 -13.13 -8.83 -11.09
C PHE A 193 -14.20 -9.45 -10.19
N GLU A 194 -15.07 -10.27 -10.77
CA GLU A 194 -16.16 -10.94 -10.06
C GLU A 194 -15.90 -12.44 -9.94
N VAL A 195 -16.21 -13.00 -8.77
CA VAL A 195 -16.19 -14.45 -8.51
C VAL A 195 -17.56 -14.87 -8.00
N GLY A 196 -18.41 -15.36 -8.91
CA GLY A 196 -19.82 -15.58 -8.61
C GLY A 196 -20.53 -14.26 -8.36
N ASP A 197 -21.18 -14.11 -7.19
CA ASP A 197 -21.88 -12.87 -6.79
C ASP A 197 -21.00 -11.92 -5.95
N ALA A 198 -19.69 -12.18 -5.86
CA ALA A 198 -18.77 -11.38 -5.05
C ALA A 198 -17.88 -10.52 -5.95
N LYS A 199 -17.85 -9.21 -5.68
CA LYS A 199 -16.89 -8.29 -6.30
C LYS A 199 -15.56 -8.38 -5.54
N VAL A 200 -14.46 -8.56 -6.26
CA VAL A 200 -13.12 -8.63 -5.70
C VAL A 200 -12.25 -7.52 -6.25
N THR A 201 -11.53 -6.85 -5.36
CA THR A 201 -10.48 -5.87 -5.67
C THR A 201 -9.16 -6.37 -5.11
N VAL A 202 -8.12 -6.39 -5.93
CA VAL A 202 -6.75 -6.78 -5.56
C VAL A 202 -5.82 -5.61 -5.73
N GLU A 203 -5.05 -5.30 -4.69
CA GLU A 203 -3.99 -4.30 -4.68
C GLU A 203 -2.65 -4.97 -4.36
N ILE A 204 -1.59 -4.58 -5.07
CA ILE A 204 -0.23 -5.11 -4.86
C ILE A 204 0.71 -3.94 -4.61
N GLU A 205 1.33 -3.90 -3.43
CA GLU A 205 2.25 -2.86 -3.01
C GLU A 205 3.69 -3.40 -2.89
N ASP A 206 4.67 -2.55 -3.22
CA ASP A 206 6.09 -2.83 -3.03
C ASP A 206 6.52 -2.47 -1.59
N GLU A 207 6.89 -3.47 -0.78
CA GLU A 207 7.38 -3.22 0.59
C GLU A 207 8.84 -2.76 0.60
N ASN A 208 9.64 -3.12 -0.41
CA ASN A 208 11.02 -2.62 -0.49
C ASN A 208 11.07 -1.13 -0.87
N ALA A 209 10.01 -0.56 -1.44
CA ALA A 209 9.90 0.88 -1.70
C ALA A 209 9.67 1.73 -0.43
N LYS A 210 9.56 1.13 0.76
CA LYS A 210 9.10 1.77 2.00
C LYS A 210 10.17 1.70 3.10
N LEU A 211 10.03 2.56 4.12
CA LEU A 211 10.92 2.60 5.29
C LEU A 211 10.71 1.36 6.17
N PRO A 212 11.70 0.46 6.34
CA PRO A 212 11.46 -0.83 6.99
C PRO A 212 11.30 -0.78 8.52
N MET A 213 10.10 -1.07 9.04
CA MET A 213 9.84 -1.19 10.50
C MET A 213 10.76 -2.21 11.18
N ALA A 214 11.24 -3.20 10.44
CA ALA A 214 12.20 -4.19 10.93
C ALA A 214 13.51 -3.58 11.46
N TRP A 215 13.90 -2.38 11.03
CA TRP A 215 15.08 -1.69 11.56
C TRP A 215 14.91 -1.31 13.02
N ALA A 216 13.75 -0.76 13.38
CA ALA A 216 13.43 -0.40 14.77
C ALA A 216 13.16 -1.63 15.66
N MET A 217 12.96 -2.81 15.08
CA MET A 217 12.94 -4.07 15.84
C MET A 217 14.35 -4.63 16.09
N ARG A 218 15.35 -4.19 15.32
CA ARG A 218 16.77 -4.61 15.36
C ARG A 218 17.66 -3.53 15.98
N LEU A 219 17.22 -2.91 17.07
CA LEU A 219 18.01 -1.88 17.75
C LEU A 219 19.17 -2.52 18.52
N ASP A 220 20.20 -2.97 17.80
CA ASP A 220 21.51 -3.23 18.39
C ASP A 220 22.11 -1.91 18.87
N ASP A 221 22.82 -1.91 20.01
CA ASP A 221 23.45 -0.70 20.57
C ASP A 221 24.31 0.07 19.56
N LYS A 222 24.87 -0.62 18.56
CA LYS A 222 25.68 -0.03 17.49
C LYS A 222 24.86 0.77 16.47
N ASN A 223 23.67 0.30 16.12
CA ASN A 223 22.84 0.86 15.04
C ASN A 223 21.62 1.60 15.54
N LYS A 224 21.33 1.51 16.85
CA LYS A 224 20.18 2.14 17.51
C LYS A 224 20.09 3.63 17.21
N ARG A 225 21.16 4.38 17.46
CA ARG A 225 21.18 5.84 17.24
C ARG A 225 20.92 6.23 15.79
N SER A 226 21.50 5.49 14.84
CA SER A 226 21.30 5.77 13.41
C SER A 226 19.90 5.41 12.95
N THR A 227 19.32 4.34 13.49
CA THR A 227 17.94 3.93 13.21
C THR A 227 16.95 4.95 13.77
N GLU A 228 17.09 5.35 15.03
CA GLU A 228 16.29 6.42 15.64
C GLU A 228 16.41 7.72 14.85
N ALA A 229 17.63 8.12 14.46
CA ALA A 229 17.83 9.31 13.63
C ALA A 229 17.14 9.21 12.26
N ALA A 230 17.13 8.04 11.63
CA ALA A 230 16.43 7.84 10.36
C ALA A 230 14.91 7.99 10.50
N TYR A 231 14.32 7.39 11.54
CA TYR A 231 12.89 7.51 11.82
C TYR A 231 12.49 8.91 12.28
N ASP A 232 13.28 9.55 13.13
CA ASP A 232 13.01 10.91 13.59
C ASP A 232 13.05 11.88 12.40
N SER A 233 14.03 11.75 11.51
CA SER A 233 14.11 12.55 10.28
C SER A 233 12.90 12.30 9.37
N PHE A 234 12.51 11.03 9.20
CA PHE A 234 11.31 10.66 8.45
C PHE A 234 10.05 11.31 9.02
N PHE A 235 9.84 11.22 10.34
CA PHE A 235 8.68 11.82 11.00
C PHE A 235 8.70 13.35 10.96
N ASP A 236 9.87 13.96 11.08
CA ASP A 236 10.04 15.41 10.97
C ASP A 236 9.66 15.88 9.57
N TRP A 237 10.08 15.19 8.52
CA TRP A 237 9.73 15.58 7.15
C TRP A 237 8.27 15.37 6.82
N ILE A 238 7.69 14.23 7.19
CA ILE A 238 6.25 13.99 7.02
C ILE A 238 5.43 15.04 7.77
N GLY A 239 5.82 15.37 8.99
CA GLY A 239 5.16 16.41 9.80
C GLY A 239 5.34 17.82 9.21
N SER A 240 6.52 18.14 8.66
CA SER A 240 6.81 19.46 8.06
C SER A 240 6.03 19.75 6.78
N ALA A 241 5.63 18.72 6.03
CA ALA A 241 4.79 18.86 4.85
C ALA A 241 3.34 19.28 5.21
N SER A 242 2.93 19.06 6.47
CA SER A 242 1.65 19.54 6.98
C SER A 242 1.80 20.95 7.57
N ARG A 243 1.23 21.97 6.91
CA ARG A 243 1.20 23.35 7.45
C ARG A 243 0.43 23.47 8.79
N ASN A 244 -0.34 22.44 9.17
CA ASN A 244 -1.23 22.44 10.33
C ASN A 244 -0.89 21.29 11.29
N GLU A 245 -0.16 21.61 12.35
CA GLU A 245 -0.23 21.07 13.73
C GLU A 245 -0.11 19.57 14.03
N VAL A 246 0.00 18.65 13.06
CA VAL A 246 0.18 17.21 13.37
C VAL A 246 1.64 16.79 13.19
N MET A 247 2.52 17.43 13.96
CA MET A 247 3.82 16.82 14.24
C MET A 247 3.56 15.62 15.15
N PHE A 248 4.11 14.45 14.81
CA PHE A 248 4.10 13.32 15.74
C PHE A 248 4.70 13.77 17.06
N THR A 249 3.88 13.76 18.11
CA THR A 249 4.33 14.14 19.45
C THR A 249 5.48 13.24 19.87
N TYR A 250 6.35 13.77 20.74
CA TYR A 250 7.42 12.94 21.32
C TYR A 250 6.88 11.64 21.92
N GLN A 251 5.70 11.70 22.55
CA GLN A 251 5.03 10.52 23.10
C GLN A 251 4.64 9.50 22.03
N GLN A 252 4.04 9.94 20.92
CA GLN A 252 3.66 9.03 19.82
C GLN A 252 4.87 8.35 19.20
N ARG A 253 5.98 9.08 19.01
CA ARG A 253 7.24 8.50 18.52
C ARG A 253 7.79 7.49 19.52
N TYR A 254 7.81 7.85 20.81
CA TYR A 254 8.25 6.97 21.89
C TYR A 254 7.42 5.68 21.96
N ASP A 255 6.09 5.80 21.95
CA ASP A 255 5.17 4.65 21.99
C ASP A 255 5.36 3.74 20.77
N PHE A 256 5.62 4.33 19.60
CA PHE A 256 5.96 3.59 18.39
C PHE A 256 7.28 2.80 18.54
N TYR A 257 8.36 3.44 19.01
CA TYR A 257 9.64 2.76 19.23
C TYR A 257 9.55 1.69 20.32
N ASP A 258 8.87 1.98 21.42
CA ASP A 258 8.67 1.04 22.53
C ASP A 258 7.87 -0.18 22.07
N GLY A 259 6.79 0.04 21.31
CA GLY A 259 6.02 -1.03 20.69
C GLY A 259 6.86 -1.92 19.77
N LEU A 260 7.67 -1.34 18.90
CA LEU A 260 8.55 -2.10 17.99
C LEU A 260 9.69 -2.81 18.72
N THR A 261 10.25 -2.20 19.76
CA THR A 261 11.28 -2.81 20.61
C THR A 261 10.70 -4.06 21.30
N LYS A 262 9.50 -3.95 21.88
CA LYS A 262 8.77 -5.10 22.45
C LYS A 262 8.52 -6.19 21.43
N VAL A 263 8.12 -5.86 20.20
CA VAL A 263 7.97 -6.85 19.12
C VAL A 263 9.31 -7.54 18.83
N GLY A 264 10.41 -6.79 18.81
CA GLY A 264 11.77 -7.32 18.64
C GLY A 264 12.21 -8.29 19.75
N GLU A 265 11.72 -8.14 20.98
CA GLU A 265 11.98 -9.08 22.08
C GLU A 265 11.34 -10.46 21.83
N TYR A 266 10.20 -10.50 21.14
CA TYR A 266 9.47 -11.75 20.85
C TYR A 266 9.89 -12.42 19.55
N VAL A 267 10.65 -11.72 18.69
CA VAL A 267 11.05 -12.23 17.38
C VAL A 267 12.57 -12.13 17.24
N ASP A 268 13.21 -13.25 16.95
CA ASP A 268 14.59 -13.23 16.46
C ASP A 268 14.64 -12.64 15.04
N VAL A 269 14.76 -11.30 14.99
CA VAL A 269 14.87 -10.54 13.75
C VAL A 269 16.29 -10.64 13.19
N ASN A 270 17.30 -11.14 13.92
CA ASN A 270 18.70 -11.16 13.50
C ASN A 270 19.03 -12.23 12.44
N GLY A 271 18.06 -13.07 12.09
CA GLY A 271 18.17 -13.91 10.90
C GLY A 271 18.18 -13.05 9.64
N ALA A 272 19.28 -13.06 8.89
CA ALA A 272 19.26 -12.67 7.49
C ALA A 272 18.08 -13.40 6.81
N ALA A 273 17.32 -12.71 5.96
CA ALA A 273 16.30 -13.34 5.15
C ALA A 273 16.99 -14.49 4.40
N VAL A 274 16.78 -15.73 4.84
CA VAL A 274 17.30 -16.89 4.13
C VAL A 274 16.46 -16.97 2.88
N LEU A 275 16.94 -16.34 1.80
CA LEU A 275 16.44 -16.59 0.48
C LEU A 275 16.48 -18.11 0.30
N PRO A 276 15.36 -18.76 -0.07
CA PRO A 276 15.34 -20.20 -0.26
C PRO A 276 16.40 -20.52 -1.31
N THR A 277 17.47 -21.18 -0.88
CA THR A 277 18.50 -21.65 -1.80
C THR A 277 17.79 -22.59 -2.76
N ALA A 278 17.85 -22.29 -4.06
CA ALA A 278 17.24 -23.10 -5.11
C ALA A 278 17.45 -24.59 -4.77
N ALA A 279 16.35 -25.34 -4.70
CA ALA A 279 16.37 -26.75 -4.34
C ALA A 279 17.44 -27.44 -5.19
N LYS A 280 18.52 -27.90 -4.56
CA LYS A 280 19.55 -28.68 -5.26
C LYS A 280 18.82 -29.85 -5.89
N GLU A 281 18.88 -29.94 -7.22
CA GLU A 281 18.38 -31.09 -7.97
C GLU A 281 18.89 -32.36 -7.30
N PRO A 282 18.03 -33.38 -7.08
CA PRO A 282 18.46 -34.62 -6.49
C PRO A 282 19.54 -35.22 -7.40
N ASN A 283 20.76 -35.29 -6.87
CA ASN A 283 21.92 -35.84 -7.54
C ASN A 283 21.66 -37.34 -7.76
N ASN A 284 21.08 -37.68 -8.92
CA ASN A 284 20.85 -39.04 -9.39
C ASN A 284 22.20 -39.64 -9.79
N ASN A 285 23.04 -39.96 -8.82
CA ASN A 285 24.26 -40.73 -9.05
C ASN A 285 24.58 -41.56 -7.81
N THR A 286 24.01 -42.76 -7.72
CA THR A 286 24.77 -44.03 -7.58
C THR A 286 23.81 -45.20 -7.55
N ALA A 287 23.80 -45.96 -8.65
CA ALA A 287 23.45 -47.37 -8.63
C ALA A 287 24.57 -48.14 -7.90
N ALA A 288 24.20 -48.94 -6.90
CA ALA A 288 25.07 -49.99 -6.38
C ALA A 288 24.25 -51.22 -5.95
N THR A 289 24.70 -52.34 -6.49
CA THR A 289 24.22 -53.73 -6.51
C THR A 289 23.97 -54.35 -5.12
N PRO A 290 23.08 -55.36 -4.99
CA PRO A 290 22.77 -55.99 -3.70
C PRO A 290 23.83 -57.03 -3.32
N ALA A 291 24.30 -57.00 -2.07
CA ALA A 291 25.08 -58.08 -1.49
C ALA A 291 24.63 -58.40 -0.06
N GLN A 292 24.26 -59.65 0.12
CA GLN A 292 23.89 -60.32 1.36
C GLN A 292 24.99 -60.21 2.44
N LYS A 293 24.62 -60.11 3.72
CA LYS A 293 24.94 -61.14 4.73
C LYS A 293 24.33 -60.88 6.12
N PHE A 294 24.01 -62.00 6.74
CA PHE A 294 23.36 -62.23 8.02
C PHE A 294 24.17 -61.81 9.26
N ARG A 295 23.40 -61.57 10.35
CA ARG A 295 23.72 -61.78 11.79
C ARG A 295 24.85 -60.95 12.42
N SER A 296 24.45 -60.03 13.30
CA SER A 296 24.59 -60.27 14.74
C SER A 296 23.61 -59.40 15.55
N ARG A 297 22.82 -60.05 16.41
CA ARG A 297 22.00 -59.40 17.43
C ARG A 297 22.92 -59.03 18.58
N ARG A 298 23.13 -57.74 18.83
CA ARG A 298 23.58 -57.26 20.14
C ARG A 298 22.65 -56.12 20.58
N ALA A 299 21.74 -56.45 21.49
CA ALA A 299 20.84 -55.50 22.12
C ALA A 299 21.66 -54.52 22.97
N ARG A 300 21.99 -53.36 22.40
CA ARG A 300 22.46 -52.19 23.14
C ARG A 300 21.21 -51.42 23.56
N LYS A 301 20.91 -51.42 24.86
CA LYS A 301 20.02 -50.45 25.50
C LYS A 301 20.58 -49.05 25.17
N ARG A 302 19.97 -48.38 24.19
CA ARG A 302 20.15 -46.94 23.98
C ARG A 302 19.30 -46.26 25.04
N THR A 303 19.96 -45.66 26.03
CA THR A 303 19.41 -44.56 26.79
C THR A 303 19.13 -43.43 25.79
N ASN A 304 17.84 -43.21 25.51
CA ASN A 304 17.39 -42.03 24.81
C ASN A 304 17.50 -40.87 25.80
N ASP A 305 18.63 -40.18 25.81
CA ASP A 305 18.64 -38.80 26.29
C ASP A 305 17.68 -38.02 25.38
N PRO A 306 16.70 -37.28 25.93
CA PRO A 306 15.91 -36.37 25.14
C PRO A 306 16.85 -35.27 24.67
N GLN A 307 17.38 -35.42 23.46
CA GLN A 307 17.89 -34.27 22.73
C GLN A 307 16.71 -33.33 22.57
N THR A 308 16.73 -32.24 23.34
CA THR A 308 15.98 -31.02 23.07
C THR A 308 16.40 -30.58 21.67
N GLN A 309 15.71 -31.08 20.66
CA GLN A 309 15.76 -30.52 19.33
C GLN A 309 15.26 -29.10 19.49
N SER A 310 16.16 -28.11 19.48
CA SER A 310 15.73 -26.74 19.31
C SER A 310 15.00 -26.72 17.99
N VAL A 311 13.68 -26.48 18.05
CA VAL A 311 12.86 -26.33 16.87
C VAL A 311 13.38 -25.06 16.20
N GLN A 312 14.28 -25.20 15.23
CA GLN A 312 14.65 -24.11 14.35
C GLN A 312 13.36 -23.74 13.61
N SER A 313 12.75 -22.64 14.04
CA SER A 313 11.55 -22.11 13.38
C SER A 313 11.92 -21.83 11.92
N SER A 314 11.08 -22.31 11.00
CA SER A 314 11.28 -22.01 9.58
C SER A 314 11.24 -20.49 9.38
N PRO A 315 11.97 -19.94 8.39
CA PRO A 315 11.94 -18.50 8.10
C PRO A 315 10.51 -17.95 7.96
N ASN A 316 9.59 -18.74 7.38
CA ASN A 316 8.17 -18.39 7.27
C ASN A 316 7.49 -18.19 8.62
N ALA A 317 7.77 -19.06 9.59
CA ALA A 317 7.20 -18.94 10.93
C ALA A 317 7.67 -17.65 11.62
N LYS A 318 8.91 -17.20 11.34
CA LYS A 318 9.40 -15.91 11.85
C LYS A 318 8.62 -14.73 11.28
N TYR A 319 8.43 -14.69 9.96
CA TYR A 319 7.67 -13.62 9.32
C TYR A 319 6.19 -13.63 9.72
N ALA A 320 5.58 -14.81 9.84
CA ALA A 320 4.21 -14.93 10.33
C ALA A 320 4.04 -14.36 11.75
N ASN A 321 5.01 -14.61 12.64
CA ASN A 321 5.01 -14.04 13.98
C ASN A 321 5.18 -12.52 13.96
N ILE A 322 6.11 -11.98 13.16
CA ILE A 322 6.28 -10.52 12.99
C ILE A 322 4.97 -9.91 12.53
N VAL A 323 4.38 -10.46 11.47
CA VAL A 323 3.14 -9.96 10.87
C VAL A 323 1.99 -9.98 11.89
N SER A 324 1.88 -11.05 12.70
CA SER A 324 0.89 -11.14 13.78
C SER A 324 1.14 -10.13 14.90
N LEU A 325 2.40 -9.91 15.30
CA LEU A 325 2.76 -9.03 16.41
C LEU A 325 2.66 -7.55 16.03
N VAL A 326 3.05 -7.19 14.79
CA VAL A 326 2.91 -5.83 14.26
C VAL A 326 1.43 -5.43 14.13
N ASN A 327 0.55 -6.37 13.79
CA ASN A 327 -0.90 -6.13 13.75
C ASN A 327 -1.60 -6.35 15.11
N SER A 328 -0.84 -6.66 16.16
CA SER A 328 -1.38 -6.75 17.52
C SER A 328 -1.46 -5.36 18.17
N SER A 329 -2.05 -5.28 19.36
CA SER A 329 -2.10 -4.05 20.14
C SER A 329 -0.74 -3.58 20.68
N LEU A 330 0.36 -4.31 20.42
CA LEU A 330 1.70 -3.92 20.86
C LEU A 330 2.22 -2.69 20.11
N VAL A 331 1.77 -2.47 18.87
CA VAL A 331 2.17 -1.33 18.05
C VAL A 331 0.93 -0.51 17.72
N ASN A 332 0.91 0.75 18.15
CA ASN A 332 -0.18 1.66 17.80
C ASN A 332 -0.03 2.14 16.34
N LEU A 333 -0.56 1.35 15.41
CA LEU A 333 -0.59 1.70 13.99
C LEU A 333 -1.67 2.74 13.64
N GLU A 334 -2.65 2.96 14.52
CA GLU A 334 -3.76 3.88 14.26
C GLU A 334 -3.26 5.32 14.14
N ASP A 335 -2.31 5.72 14.99
CA ASP A 335 -1.72 7.06 14.92
C ASP A 335 -0.94 7.28 13.62
N LEU A 336 -0.26 6.25 13.11
CA LEU A 336 0.45 6.30 11.83
C LEU A 336 -0.49 6.24 10.62
N ALA A 337 -1.65 5.61 10.77
CA ALA A 337 -2.68 5.48 9.74
C ALA A 337 -3.54 6.75 9.60
N LYS A 338 -3.56 7.62 10.63
CA LYS A 338 -4.26 8.91 10.54
C LYS A 338 -3.69 9.73 9.39
N PRO A 339 -4.55 10.28 8.52
CA PRO A 339 -4.07 11.10 7.42
C PRO A 339 -3.56 12.44 7.95
N TYR A 340 -2.32 12.79 7.62
CA TYR A 340 -1.73 14.10 7.95
C TYR A 340 -1.99 15.12 6.83
N ILE A 341 -2.16 14.67 5.60
CA ILE A 341 -2.73 15.44 4.50
C ILE A 341 -4.04 14.79 4.11
N LYS A 342 -5.13 15.54 4.23
CA LYS A 342 -6.46 15.14 3.78
C LYS A 342 -7.03 16.26 2.92
N SER A 343 -6.97 16.09 1.62
CA SER A 343 -7.62 16.96 0.64
C SER A 343 -8.63 16.17 -0.20
N GLN A 344 -9.33 16.85 -1.10
CA GLN A 344 -10.19 16.17 -2.07
C GLN A 344 -9.38 15.31 -3.05
N ARG A 345 -8.11 15.67 -3.29
CA ARG A 345 -7.25 15.05 -4.31
C ARG A 345 -6.32 13.98 -3.75
N ARG A 346 -5.90 14.10 -2.49
CA ARG A 346 -4.99 13.12 -1.86
C ARG A 346 -5.27 12.93 -0.38
N THR A 347 -5.02 11.69 0.07
CA THR A 347 -5.05 11.30 1.47
C THR A 347 -3.74 10.59 1.78
N GLU A 348 -2.88 11.23 2.55
CA GLU A 348 -1.54 10.72 2.87
C GLU A 348 -1.41 10.42 4.38
N SER A 349 -0.83 9.27 4.70
CA SER A 349 -0.58 8.79 6.07
C SER A 349 0.86 8.28 6.18
N ALA A 350 1.48 8.41 7.36
CA ALA A 350 2.85 7.96 7.56
C ALA A 350 3.00 6.45 7.31
N LEU A 351 1.97 5.67 7.70
CA LEU A 351 1.93 4.23 7.51
C LEU A 351 2.02 3.79 6.05
N LYS A 352 1.61 4.64 5.10
CA LYS A 352 1.73 4.36 3.65
C LYS A 352 3.19 4.16 3.21
N TYR A 353 4.12 4.87 3.85
CA TYR A 353 5.55 4.91 3.52
C TYR A 353 6.41 3.99 4.39
N MET A 354 5.80 3.28 5.33
CA MET A 354 6.50 2.39 6.23
C MET A 354 6.21 0.94 5.84
N SER A 355 7.27 0.16 5.64
CA SER A 355 7.15 -1.26 5.40
C SER A 355 6.81 -1.92 6.71
N ARG A 356 5.58 -2.44 6.81
CA ARG A 356 5.10 -3.18 7.97
C ARG A 356 5.75 -4.55 8.06
N TYR A 357 6.16 -5.09 6.91
CA TYR A 357 6.37 -6.51 6.76
C TYR A 357 7.68 -6.85 6.07
N GLY A 358 8.60 -7.42 6.86
CA GLY A 358 9.65 -8.32 6.39
C GLY A 358 10.78 -7.75 5.54
N ALA A 359 10.56 -6.65 4.80
CA ALA A 359 11.63 -5.96 4.10
C ALA A 359 12.64 -5.46 5.14
N THR A 360 13.92 -5.59 4.82
CA THR A 360 15.03 -5.05 5.62
C THR A 360 15.91 -4.12 4.81
N GLN A 361 15.62 -4.00 3.51
CA GLN A 361 16.36 -3.21 2.55
C GLN A 361 15.39 -2.38 1.72
N VAL A 362 15.83 -1.17 1.40
CA VAL A 362 15.08 -0.20 0.61
C VAL A 362 15.53 -0.27 -0.84
N ASN A 363 14.58 -0.40 -1.75
CA ASN A 363 14.83 -0.36 -3.18
C ASN A 363 15.01 1.08 -3.64
N VAL A 364 16.25 1.45 -3.99
CA VAL A 364 16.58 2.82 -4.41
C VAL A 364 15.86 3.27 -5.69
N ASN A 365 15.44 2.33 -6.52
CA ASN A 365 14.77 2.63 -7.77
C ASN A 365 13.28 2.96 -7.58
N SER A 366 12.64 2.43 -6.53
CA SER A 366 11.19 2.57 -6.30
C SER A 366 10.83 3.35 -5.03
N ALA A 367 11.80 3.64 -4.16
CA ALA A 367 11.56 4.37 -2.92
C ALA A 367 11.34 5.88 -3.16
N PRO A 368 10.39 6.52 -2.46
CA PRO A 368 10.19 7.95 -2.54
C PRO A 368 11.30 8.72 -1.80
N ARG A 369 11.40 10.02 -2.06
CA ARG A 369 12.45 10.92 -1.52
C ARG A 369 12.61 10.78 -0.01
N LEU A 370 11.52 10.95 0.74
CA LEU A 370 11.57 10.94 2.21
C LEU A 370 12.13 9.62 2.75
N VAL A 371 11.82 8.50 2.10
CA VAL A 371 12.37 7.19 2.48
C VAL A 371 13.87 7.14 2.17
N LEU A 372 14.29 7.56 0.97
CA LEU A 372 15.70 7.59 0.58
C LEU A 372 16.54 8.46 1.51
N GLU A 373 16.11 9.69 1.73
CA GLU A 373 16.80 10.63 2.62
C GLU A 373 16.93 10.04 4.04
N SER A 374 15.90 9.33 4.53
CA SER A 374 15.95 8.64 5.83
C SER A 374 16.99 7.51 5.85
N VAL A 375 17.12 6.75 4.76
CA VAL A 375 18.17 5.71 4.64
C VAL A 375 19.57 6.32 4.57
N PHE A 376 19.74 7.50 4.00
CA PHE A 376 21.05 8.14 3.90
C PHE A 376 21.44 8.96 5.12
N MET A 377 20.58 9.03 6.15
CA MET A 377 20.99 9.52 7.49
C MET A 377 22.12 8.68 8.10
N PHE A 378 22.26 7.41 7.71
CA PHE A 378 23.41 6.58 8.06
C PHE A 378 24.73 7.05 7.39
N GLY A 379 24.62 7.78 6.28
CA GLY A 379 25.73 8.24 5.45
C GLY A 379 26.25 9.64 5.80
N GLY A 380 25.34 10.58 6.10
CA GLY A 380 25.64 11.96 6.51
C GLY A 380 25.03 13.03 5.59
N ASP A 381 25.05 12.81 4.28
CA ASP A 381 24.59 13.77 3.26
C ASP A 381 23.23 13.36 2.67
N ALA A 382 22.23 13.19 3.55
CA ALA A 382 20.95 12.55 3.21
C ALA A 382 20.22 13.19 2.02
N VAL A 383 20.02 14.51 2.07
CA VAL A 383 19.21 15.27 1.10
C VAL A 383 19.87 15.28 -0.28
N GLU A 384 21.15 15.62 -0.35
CA GLU A 384 21.86 15.70 -1.63
C GLU A 384 22.06 14.31 -2.26
N THR A 385 22.35 13.29 -1.43
CA THR A 385 22.48 11.91 -1.92
C THR A 385 21.15 11.44 -2.51
N ALA A 386 20.02 11.66 -1.83
CA ALA A 386 18.71 11.27 -2.33
C ALA A 386 18.34 12.01 -3.63
N GLN A 387 18.60 13.31 -3.71
CA GLN A 387 18.37 14.09 -4.94
C GLN A 387 19.16 13.50 -6.11
N ASN A 388 20.46 13.27 -5.94
CA ASN A 388 21.30 12.74 -7.01
C ASN A 388 20.84 11.35 -7.46
N ILE A 389 20.41 10.50 -6.52
CA ILE A 389 19.86 9.17 -6.83
C ILE A 389 18.56 9.27 -7.63
N ILE A 390 17.68 10.20 -7.26
CA ILE A 390 16.42 10.46 -7.97
C ILE A 390 16.70 10.95 -9.39
N ASP A 391 17.66 11.85 -9.58
CA ASP A 391 17.98 12.37 -10.91
C ASP A 391 18.64 11.33 -11.80
N GLU A 392 19.55 10.54 -11.25
CA GLU A 392 20.21 9.45 -11.97
C GLU A 392 19.22 8.34 -12.36
N ARG A 393 18.33 7.91 -11.45
CA ARG A 393 17.38 6.84 -11.78
C ARG A 393 16.31 7.24 -12.80
N LYS A 394 15.99 8.54 -12.94
CA LYS A 394 15.11 9.05 -14.02
C LYS A 394 15.70 8.76 -15.39
N ILE A 395 17.03 8.81 -15.51
CA ILE A 395 17.75 8.50 -16.75
C ILE A 395 17.71 6.99 -17.00
N LYS A 396 18.12 6.22 -15.99
CA LYS A 396 18.14 4.75 -16.05
C LYS A 396 18.14 4.17 -14.63
N PRO A 397 17.30 3.17 -14.30
CA PRO A 397 17.37 2.42 -13.07
C PRO A 397 18.75 1.82 -12.81
N PHE A 398 19.13 1.75 -11.53
CA PHE A 398 20.37 1.13 -11.10
C PHE A 398 20.27 -0.39 -11.19
N GLU A 399 21.29 -1.03 -11.77
CA GLU A 399 21.33 -2.48 -11.92
C GLU A 399 21.63 -3.17 -10.57
N ASP A 400 22.63 -2.66 -9.86
CA ASP A 400 23.05 -3.11 -8.54
C ASP A 400 23.55 -1.96 -7.66
N VAL A 401 23.84 -2.25 -6.39
CA VAL A 401 24.34 -1.22 -5.44
C VAL A 401 25.74 -0.72 -5.80
N ASN A 402 26.52 -1.47 -6.57
CA ASN A 402 27.84 -1.00 -7.02
C ASN A 402 27.71 -0.03 -8.21
N ASP A 403 26.73 -0.23 -9.09
CA ASP A 403 26.35 0.70 -10.16
C ASP A 403 25.90 2.03 -9.57
N LEU A 404 25.06 1.98 -8.52
CA LEU A 404 24.68 3.14 -7.71
C LEU A 404 25.91 3.91 -7.20
N GLN A 405 26.89 3.22 -6.61
CA GLN A 405 28.13 3.85 -6.13
C GLN A 405 28.97 4.48 -7.24
N LYS A 406 29.03 3.85 -8.42
CA LYS A 406 29.80 4.35 -9.56
C LYS A 406 29.18 5.62 -10.14
N ARG A 407 27.86 5.64 -10.30
CA ARG A 407 27.13 6.78 -10.88
C ARG A 407 27.05 7.95 -9.91
N CYS A 408 26.82 7.66 -8.63
CA CYS A 408 26.80 8.68 -7.57
C CYS A 408 28.15 8.75 -6.83
N PHE A 409 29.27 8.83 -7.57
CA PHE A 409 30.63 8.73 -7.01
C PHE A 409 30.92 9.74 -5.89
N HIS A 410 30.38 10.96 -5.99
CA HIS A 410 30.52 11.99 -4.96
C HIS A 410 29.99 11.56 -3.58
N TYR A 411 29.00 10.68 -3.55
CA TYR A 411 28.35 10.16 -2.35
C TYR A 411 28.70 8.69 -2.07
N ALA A 412 29.74 8.15 -2.71
CA ALA A 412 30.12 6.74 -2.59
C ALA A 412 30.35 6.30 -1.13
N ASN A 413 30.90 7.19 -0.28
CA ASN A 413 31.10 6.91 1.15
C ASN A 413 29.76 6.75 1.89
N SER A 414 28.79 7.63 1.64
CA SER A 414 27.45 7.56 2.22
C SER A 414 26.72 6.31 1.77
N ILE A 415 26.80 5.99 0.49
CA ILE A 415 26.20 4.77 -0.09
C ILE A 415 26.89 3.52 0.47
N GLN A 416 28.21 3.53 0.66
CA GLN A 416 28.94 2.41 1.23
C GLN A 416 28.55 2.15 2.69
N ARG A 417 28.26 3.19 3.48
CA ARG A 417 27.76 3.06 4.86
C ARG A 417 26.33 2.51 4.90
N ALA A 418 25.49 2.90 3.94
CA ALA A 418 24.11 2.45 3.85
C ALA A 418 23.94 1.10 3.11
N LYS A 419 25.02 0.51 2.56
CA LYS A 419 24.98 -0.62 1.64
C LYS A 419 24.12 -1.80 2.12
N ASP A 420 24.17 -2.13 3.41
CA ASP A 420 23.43 -3.27 3.97
C ASP A 420 21.92 -3.04 4.00
N TYR A 421 21.49 -1.79 3.92
CA TYR A 421 20.10 -1.33 3.95
C TYR A 421 19.54 -1.03 2.55
N LEU A 422 20.34 -1.20 1.49
CA LEU A 422 19.95 -0.85 0.12
C LEU A 422 19.80 -2.10 -0.75
N THR A 423 18.86 -2.04 -1.66
CA THR A 423 18.70 -2.97 -2.78
C THR A 423 18.32 -2.19 -4.04
N THR A 424 18.46 -2.80 -5.21
CA THR A 424 17.96 -2.27 -6.49
C THR A 424 16.75 -3.05 -7.01
N LYS A 425 16.40 -4.16 -6.33
CA LYS A 425 15.32 -5.07 -6.70
C LYS A 425 14.39 -5.30 -5.53
N SER A 426 13.09 -5.28 -5.81
CA SER A 426 12.06 -5.58 -4.83
C SER A 426 11.79 -7.09 -4.77
N THR A 427 11.75 -7.61 -3.56
CA THR A 427 11.53 -9.03 -3.25
C THR A 427 10.32 -9.22 -2.34
N PHE A 428 9.95 -8.22 -1.53
CA PHE A 428 8.81 -8.26 -0.64
C PHE A 428 7.65 -7.44 -1.19
N PHE A 429 6.49 -8.08 -1.28
CA PHE A 429 5.27 -7.47 -1.78
C PHE A 429 4.14 -7.72 -0.79
N THR A 430 3.29 -6.70 -0.60
CA THR A 430 2.04 -6.84 0.15
C THR A 430 0.91 -6.94 -0.85
N VAL A 431 0.10 -8.00 -0.75
CA VAL A 431 -1.12 -8.16 -1.53
C VAL A 431 -2.30 -7.92 -0.61
N ARG A 432 -3.17 -6.96 -0.94
CA ARG A 432 -4.46 -6.75 -0.29
C ARG A 432 -5.57 -7.21 -1.22
N ILE A 433 -6.45 -8.04 -0.69
CA ILE A 433 -7.61 -8.56 -1.41
C ILE A 433 -8.83 -8.16 -0.60
N GLN A 434 -9.71 -7.38 -1.20
CA GLN A 434 -11.01 -7.07 -0.64
C GLN A 434 -12.08 -7.74 -1.48
N SER A 435 -12.90 -8.58 -0.86
CA SER A 435 -14.08 -9.15 -1.50
C SER A 435 -15.34 -8.66 -0.81
N ALA A 436 -16.37 -8.37 -1.59
CA ALA A 436 -17.67 -7.94 -1.10
C ALA A 436 -18.77 -8.74 -1.76
N SER A 437 -19.70 -9.27 -0.96
CA SER A 437 -20.93 -9.91 -1.43
C SER A 437 -22.07 -9.46 -0.52
N GLY A 438 -23.15 -8.92 -1.09
CA GLY A 438 -24.22 -8.32 -0.31
C GLY A 438 -23.71 -7.25 0.67
N ALA A 439 -23.95 -7.45 1.96
CA ALA A 439 -23.45 -6.58 3.03
C ALA A 439 -22.15 -7.08 3.70
N ALA A 440 -21.63 -8.24 3.30
CA ALA A 440 -20.43 -8.82 3.87
C ALA A 440 -19.18 -8.39 3.09
N ILE A 441 -18.15 -7.98 3.81
CA ILE A 441 -16.84 -7.61 3.26
C ILE A 441 -15.78 -8.44 3.97
N VAL A 442 -14.86 -9.03 3.22
CA VAL A 442 -13.73 -9.81 3.75
C VAL A 442 -12.44 -9.23 3.20
N ARG A 443 -11.45 -9.00 4.07
CA ARG A 443 -10.15 -8.42 3.66
C ARG A 443 -9.00 -9.34 3.99
N TYR A 444 -8.25 -9.77 2.97
CA TYR A 444 -7.02 -10.53 3.16
C TYR A 444 -5.83 -9.64 2.87
N THR A 445 -4.84 -9.67 3.76
CA THR A 445 -3.52 -9.07 3.53
C THR A 445 -2.49 -10.17 3.59
N ALA A 446 -1.74 -10.37 2.51
CA ALA A 446 -0.71 -11.38 2.42
C ALA A 446 0.66 -10.73 2.19
N LEU A 447 1.67 -11.24 2.90
CA LEU A 447 3.08 -10.93 2.65
C LEU A 447 3.66 -11.99 1.70
N ILE A 448 4.21 -11.54 0.59
CA ILE A 448 4.76 -12.40 -0.44
C ILE A 448 6.23 -12.07 -0.66
N LEU A 449 7.05 -13.12 -0.63
CA LEU A 449 8.44 -13.09 -1.07
C LEU A 449 8.50 -13.58 -2.51
N LYS A 450 9.00 -12.75 -3.42
CA LYS A 450 9.24 -13.07 -4.82
C LYS A 450 10.74 -12.97 -5.11
N ASP A 451 11.31 -14.08 -5.55
CA ASP A 451 12.68 -14.16 -6.07
C ASP A 451 12.64 -14.69 -7.49
N GLY A 452 12.65 -13.78 -8.47
CA GLY A 452 12.42 -14.10 -9.87
C GLY A 452 11.04 -14.73 -10.09
N LYS A 453 11.01 -16.00 -10.50
CA LYS A 453 9.78 -16.78 -10.70
C LYS A 453 9.29 -17.51 -9.45
N ASN A 454 10.13 -17.60 -8.41
CA ASN A 454 9.77 -18.27 -7.18
C ASN A 454 8.95 -17.30 -6.32
N VAL A 455 7.70 -17.67 -6.04
CA VAL A 455 6.78 -16.91 -5.20
C VAL A 455 6.46 -17.72 -3.97
N GLN A 456 6.67 -17.12 -2.80
CA GLN A 456 6.46 -17.75 -1.52
C GLN A 456 5.60 -16.84 -0.64
N THR A 457 4.45 -17.35 -0.21
CA THR A 457 3.62 -16.67 0.78
C THR A 457 4.23 -16.87 2.16
N LEU A 458 4.57 -15.77 2.84
CA LEU A 458 5.18 -15.79 4.17
C LEU A 458 4.13 -15.72 5.27
N ALA A 459 3.08 -14.91 5.08
CA ALA A 459 2.01 -14.71 6.04
C ALA A 459 0.71 -14.29 5.34
N ILE A 460 -0.43 -14.65 5.93
CA ILE A 460 -1.76 -14.19 5.51
C ILE A 460 -2.52 -13.76 6.76
N ILE A 461 -3.09 -12.55 6.73
CA ILE A 461 -4.00 -12.04 7.74
C ILE A 461 -5.38 -11.90 7.09
N ALA A 462 -6.38 -12.44 7.75
CA ALA A 462 -7.78 -12.21 7.43
C ALA A 462 -8.35 -11.20 8.44
N GLN A 463 -9.01 -10.15 7.92
CA GLN A 463 -9.70 -9.11 8.67
C GLN A 463 -11.19 -9.09 8.32
#